data_AF-C9L807-F1
#
_entry.id   AF-C9L807-F1
#
_cell.length_a   1.000
_cell.length_b   1.000
_cell.length_c   1.000
_cell.angle_alpha   90.00
_cell.angle_beta   90.00
_cell.angle_gamma   90.00
#
_symmetry.space_group_name_H-M   'P 1'
#
loop_
_entity.id
_entity.type
_entity.pdbx_description
1 polymer ?
#
loop_
_entity_poly.entity_id
_entity_poly.type
_entity_poly.pdbx_seq_one_letter_code
_entity_poly.pdbx_strand_id
1 'polypeptide(L)'
;MNRYKVKQHRTVVFFTTVLFEGEIIIEQATKNEVLNYAIEHGIIDLSYIENKIEMNKREELLKKHPYEIWIGKDNRYYTYFPEKDNKRMLKSRNTRQKIEDCIVDFWKQEMENPTIYELYIEWVDGKLKREEITITTKNRYDRQYNESMIEFGKNRIKAIEEYDIEKFLLEAIHVHKMTAKGFSNLRTLILGIFKLAKKKKLVQYSIKNVIDDMDISRKLFRKVKHEDDELIFMDEEVEKVLNYFKQHKLDLKDLGILLLFYTGMRPGELSALTWDDVNGNIIKIHSTEIRYENENKEYIYEVRDFPKTEAGIRDVIVPQSQLWILKEIKTLNPSGKYVFEQHGQRIRTCLFDDRIRRICSKLKIKEKSLNKIRKTYATTLIDKRVDDSLIIAQMGHTDITTTKNYYYKNRKNMQQKSLIIDKAFD
;
A
#
# COMPACT_ATOMS: atom_id res chain seq x y z
N MET A 1 -67.01 12.39 3.48
CA MET A 1 -66.01 13.32 2.94
C MET A 1 -65.26 13.92 4.12
N ASN A 2 -63.93 13.78 4.17
CA ASN A 2 -62.98 14.45 5.10
C ASN A 2 -63.05 14.06 6.59
N ARG A 3 -61.96 13.86 7.35
CA ARG A 3 -60.52 14.17 7.19
C ARG A 3 -59.69 13.12 7.94
N TYR A 4 -58.58 12.70 7.33
CA TYR A 4 -57.46 12.07 8.04
C TYR A 4 -56.88 13.07 9.07
N LYS A 5 -56.76 12.65 10.34
CA LYS A 5 -55.86 13.27 11.31
C LYS A 5 -54.93 12.18 11.83
N VAL A 6 -53.67 12.27 11.42
CA VAL A 6 -52.56 11.45 11.91
C VAL A 6 -52.43 11.70 13.42
N LYS A 7 -52.70 10.68 14.24
CA LYS A 7 -52.34 10.68 15.65
C LYS A 7 -50.85 10.36 15.74
N GLN A 8 -50.05 11.33 16.19
CA GLN A 8 -48.69 11.09 16.66
C GLN A 8 -48.77 10.11 17.86
N HIS A 9 -48.13 8.95 17.73
CA HIS A 9 -47.86 8.10 18.88
C HIS A 9 -46.83 8.79 19.78
N ARG A 10 -47.26 9.21 20.97
CA ARG A 10 -46.37 9.43 22.10
C ARG A 10 -45.88 8.06 22.56
N THR A 11 -44.61 7.77 22.34
CA THR A 11 -43.93 6.62 22.95
C THR A 11 -43.86 6.90 24.45
N VAL A 12 -44.68 6.21 25.23
CA VAL A 12 -44.60 6.18 26.69
C VAL A 12 -43.47 5.22 27.05
N VAL A 13 -42.40 5.73 27.64
CA VAL A 13 -41.25 4.95 28.10
C VAL A 13 -41.64 4.28 29.43
N PHE A 14 -41.66 2.95 29.46
CA PHE A 14 -41.79 2.17 30.70
C PHE A 14 -40.40 2.00 31.32
N PHE A 15 -40.17 2.62 32.48
CA PHE A 15 -39.07 2.23 33.37
C PHE A 15 -39.56 1.06 34.22
N THR A 16 -38.88 -0.09 34.17
CA THR A 16 -39.13 -1.16 35.15
C THR A 16 -38.43 -0.79 36.44
N THR A 17 -39.13 -0.13 37.36
CA THR A 17 -38.60 0.19 38.69
C THR A 17 -38.75 -1.02 39.59
N VAL A 18 -37.64 -1.67 39.97
CA VAL A 18 -37.64 -2.69 41.03
C VAL A 18 -37.16 -2.02 42.32
N LEU A 19 -38.05 -1.92 43.30
CA LEU A 19 -37.74 -1.42 44.64
C LEU A 19 -37.26 -2.59 45.51
N PHE A 20 -35.98 -2.60 45.85
CA PHE A 20 -35.44 -3.36 46.97
C PHE A 20 -34.62 -2.40 47.85
N GLU A 21 -34.92 -2.37 49.15
CA GLU A 21 -34.15 -1.68 50.20
C GLU A 21 -33.77 -0.20 49.97
N GLY A 22 -34.68 0.59 49.37
CA GLY A 22 -34.52 2.05 49.35
C GLY A 22 -33.47 2.61 48.38
N GLU A 23 -32.81 1.76 47.59
CA GLU A 23 -31.96 2.17 46.47
C GLU A 23 -32.68 1.97 45.13
N ILE A 24 -32.75 3.04 44.33
CA ILE A 24 -33.25 2.97 42.95
C ILE A 24 -32.12 2.40 42.08
N ILE A 25 -32.20 1.12 41.75
CA ILE A 25 -31.23 0.49 40.84
C ILE A 25 -31.72 0.66 39.40
N ILE A 26 -30.99 1.47 38.61
CA ILE A 26 -31.23 1.63 37.17
C ILE A 26 -30.48 0.51 36.44
N GLU A 27 -31.13 -0.63 36.21
CA GLU A 27 -30.56 -1.67 35.35
C GLU A 27 -30.99 -1.51 33.89
N GLN A 28 -29.97 -1.51 33.01
CA GLN A 28 -30.04 -1.62 31.55
C GLN A 28 -30.66 -0.46 30.75
N ALA A 29 -30.42 0.80 31.14
CA ALA A 29 -30.65 1.92 30.23
C ALA A 29 -29.47 2.10 29.26
N THR A 30 -29.76 2.17 27.95
CA THR A 30 -28.74 2.52 26.95
C THR A 30 -28.27 3.97 27.16
N LYS A 31 -27.03 4.29 26.77
CA LYS A 31 -26.46 5.64 26.93
C LYS A 31 -27.36 6.76 26.36
N ASN A 32 -28.09 6.47 25.29
CA ASN A 32 -29.00 7.43 24.67
C ASN A 32 -30.27 7.66 25.51
N GLU A 33 -30.78 6.64 26.19
CA GLU A 33 -31.97 6.75 27.03
C GLU A 33 -31.69 7.56 28.29
N VAL A 34 -30.53 7.33 28.93
CA VAL A 34 -30.07 8.12 30.07
C VAL A 34 -29.85 9.59 29.67
N LEU A 35 -29.26 9.82 28.48
CA LEU A 35 -29.02 11.17 27.97
C LEU A 35 -30.33 11.92 27.68
N ASN A 36 -31.30 11.26 27.05
CA ASN A 36 -32.60 11.85 26.77
C ASN A 36 -33.36 12.18 28.07
N TYR A 37 -33.35 11.27 29.05
CA TYR A 37 -33.95 11.51 30.36
C TYR A 37 -33.32 12.74 31.05
N ALA A 38 -32.00 12.86 31.00
CA ALA A 38 -31.27 13.98 31.58
C ALA A 38 -31.58 15.33 30.90
N ILE A 39 -31.81 15.32 29.59
CA ILE A 39 -32.25 16.51 28.83
C ILE A 39 -33.70 16.88 29.20
N GLU A 40 -34.61 15.91 29.19
CA GLU A 40 -36.05 16.13 29.43
C GLU A 40 -36.33 16.63 30.86
N HIS A 41 -35.52 16.22 31.83
CA HIS A 41 -35.66 16.61 33.24
C HIS A 41 -34.75 17.78 33.62
N GLY A 42 -34.12 18.45 32.66
CA GLY A 42 -33.29 19.64 32.91
C GLY A 42 -32.02 19.37 33.73
N ILE A 43 -31.59 18.11 33.82
CA ILE A 43 -30.31 17.72 34.45
C ILE A 43 -29.14 18.21 33.59
N ILE A 44 -29.34 18.26 32.27
CA ILE A 44 -28.38 18.76 31.29
C ILE A 44 -28.94 19.99 30.58
N ASP A 45 -28.24 21.11 30.67
CA ASP A 45 -28.50 22.31 29.87
C ASP A 45 -27.82 22.19 28.49
N LEU A 46 -28.63 21.98 27.46
CA LEU A 46 -28.17 21.89 26.08
C LEU A 46 -27.47 23.17 25.61
N SER A 47 -27.94 24.34 26.03
CA SER A 47 -27.36 25.63 25.61
C SER A 47 -25.94 25.81 26.16
N TYR A 48 -25.72 25.41 27.42
CA TYR A 48 -24.39 25.41 28.03
C TYR A 48 -23.45 24.42 27.34
N ILE A 49 -23.93 23.21 27.00
CA ILE A 49 -23.13 22.21 26.28
C ILE A 49 -22.79 22.68 24.87
N GLU A 50 -23.74 23.23 24.13
CA GLU A 50 -23.52 23.77 22.78
C GLU A 50 -22.46 24.88 22.80
N ASN A 51 -22.57 25.83 23.73
CA ASN A 51 -21.57 26.88 23.92
C ASN A 51 -20.18 26.30 24.23
N LYS A 52 -20.10 25.28 25.08
CA LYS A 52 -18.83 24.63 25.43
C LYS A 52 -18.22 23.87 24.25
N ILE A 53 -19.05 23.22 23.43
CA ILE A 53 -18.61 22.57 22.18
C ILE A 53 -18.11 23.64 21.19
N GLU A 54 -18.80 24.77 21.05
CA GLU A 54 -18.39 25.85 20.17
C GLU A 54 -17.06 26.48 20.62
N MET A 55 -16.89 26.72 21.92
CA MET A 55 -15.63 27.21 22.50
C MET A 55 -14.47 26.24 22.27
N ASN A 56 -14.67 24.94 22.51
CA ASN A 56 -13.63 23.93 22.28
C ASN A 56 -13.22 23.86 20.80
N LYS A 57 -14.20 23.86 19.87
CA LYS A 57 -13.91 23.90 18.43
C LYS A 57 -13.19 25.18 18.02
N ARG A 58 -13.55 26.32 18.61
CA ARG A 58 -12.88 27.59 18.39
C ARG A 58 -11.42 27.54 18.82
N GLU A 59 -11.13 26.99 20.01
CA GLU A 59 -9.76 26.80 20.49
C GLU A 59 -8.95 25.86 19.60
N GLU A 60 -9.53 24.75 19.14
CA GLU A 60 -8.87 23.85 18.20
C GLU A 60 -8.48 24.56 16.89
N LEU A 61 -9.34 25.42 16.36
CA LEU A 61 -9.07 26.20 15.15
C LEU A 61 -7.98 27.26 15.38
N LEU A 62 -7.97 27.90 16.55
CA LEU A 62 -6.91 28.84 16.92
C LEU A 62 -5.55 28.11 17.07
N LYS A 63 -5.53 26.91 17.67
CA LYS A 63 -4.31 26.09 17.80
C LYS A 63 -3.73 25.61 16.47
N LYS A 64 -4.57 25.47 15.43
CA LYS A 64 -4.11 25.15 14.07
C LYS A 64 -3.37 26.31 13.39
N HIS A 65 -3.53 27.53 13.89
CA HIS A 65 -2.90 28.70 13.30
C HIS A 65 -1.40 28.73 13.61
N PRO A 66 -0.50 28.69 12.59
CA PRO A 66 0.93 28.52 12.82
C PRO A 66 1.64 29.83 13.18
N TYR A 67 0.94 30.98 13.14
CA TYR A 67 1.54 32.29 13.34
C TYR A 67 1.04 32.94 14.63
N GLU A 68 1.94 33.65 15.31
CA GLU A 68 1.59 34.38 16.53
C GLU A 68 0.74 35.62 16.22
N ILE A 69 -0.03 36.06 17.21
CA ILE A 69 -0.76 37.33 17.19
C ILE A 69 0.08 38.35 17.95
N TRP A 70 0.41 39.48 17.31
CA TRP A 70 1.16 40.57 17.96
C TRP A 70 0.43 41.91 17.84
N ILE A 71 0.82 42.88 18.69
CA ILE A 71 0.25 44.24 18.71
C ILE A 71 1.24 45.20 18.03
N GLY A 72 0.75 45.98 17.08
CA GLY A 72 1.54 47.01 16.38
C GLY A 72 1.63 48.32 17.17
N LYS A 73 2.49 49.24 16.71
CA LYS A 73 2.65 50.58 17.30
C LYS A 73 1.37 51.44 17.23
N ASP A 74 0.43 51.05 16.39
CA ASP A 74 -0.89 51.65 16.17
C ASP A 74 -2.00 51.01 17.04
N ASN A 75 -1.63 50.18 18.02
CA ASN A 75 -2.54 49.47 18.91
C ASN A 75 -3.51 48.52 18.19
N ARG A 76 -3.18 48.07 16.98
CA ARG A 76 -3.92 47.04 16.23
C ARG A 76 -3.29 45.67 16.43
N TYR A 77 -4.11 44.63 16.35
CA TYR A 77 -3.68 43.24 16.40
C TYR A 77 -3.39 42.72 14.99
N TYR A 78 -2.29 42.00 14.85
CA TYR A 78 -1.77 41.49 13.59
C TYR A 78 -1.53 39.98 13.66
N THR A 79 -1.75 39.30 12.55
CA THR A 79 -1.23 37.95 12.33
C THR A 79 -1.04 37.67 10.84
N TYR A 80 -0.23 36.66 10.52
CA TYR A 80 -0.05 36.19 9.15
C TYR A 80 -1.00 35.05 8.84
N PHE A 81 -1.47 34.96 7.60
CA PHE A 81 -2.22 33.82 7.09
C PHE A 81 -1.39 33.11 6.02
N PRO A 82 -1.42 31.77 5.98
CA PRO A 82 -0.78 31.03 4.90
C PRO A 82 -1.49 31.33 3.57
N GLU A 83 -0.71 31.60 2.53
CA GLU A 83 -1.17 31.83 1.16
C GLU A 83 -0.47 30.85 0.19
N LYS A 84 -0.95 30.77 -1.06
CA LYS A 84 -0.35 29.90 -2.09
C LYS A 84 1.16 30.19 -2.24
N ASP A 85 1.91 29.14 -2.59
CA ASP A 85 3.35 29.21 -2.91
C ASP A 85 4.25 29.75 -1.77
N ASN A 86 4.00 29.31 -0.53
CA ASN A 86 4.75 29.73 0.67
C ASN A 86 4.72 31.25 0.94
N LYS A 87 3.75 31.97 0.36
CA LYS A 87 3.53 33.37 0.69
C LYS A 87 2.69 33.49 1.96
N ARG A 88 2.78 34.66 2.58
CA ARG A 88 2.05 34.98 3.81
C ARG A 88 1.33 36.30 3.64
N MET A 89 0.04 36.29 3.95
CA MET A 89 -0.81 37.48 3.90
C MET A 89 -0.93 38.07 5.31
N LEU A 90 -0.53 39.32 5.49
CA LEU A 90 -0.72 40.03 6.75
C LEU A 90 -2.17 40.49 6.89
N LYS A 91 -2.82 40.20 8.02
CA LYS A 91 -4.13 40.78 8.37
C LYS A 91 -4.06 41.50 9.70
N SER A 92 -4.81 42.60 9.81
CA SER A 92 -4.92 43.39 11.04
C SER A 92 -6.36 43.66 11.46
N ARG A 93 -6.61 43.74 12.76
CA ARG A 93 -7.91 44.08 13.36
C ARG A 93 -7.74 44.96 14.60
N ASN A 94 -8.81 45.66 14.97
CA ASN A 94 -8.78 46.63 16.06
C ASN A 94 -8.85 45.98 17.45
N THR A 95 -9.33 44.73 17.55
CA THR A 95 -9.45 44.01 18.83
C THR A 95 -8.94 42.59 18.69
N ARG A 96 -8.51 42.00 19.82
CA ARG A 96 -8.07 40.60 19.91
C ARG A 96 -9.14 39.62 19.43
N GLN A 97 -10.38 39.81 19.88
CA GLN A 97 -11.49 38.95 19.49
C GLN A 97 -11.73 38.96 17.98
N LYS A 98 -11.64 40.13 17.31
CA LYS A 98 -11.84 40.24 15.86
C LYS A 98 -10.73 39.58 15.04
N ILE A 99 -9.48 39.59 15.53
CA ILE A 99 -8.41 38.86 14.83
C ILE A 99 -8.57 37.35 15.05
N GLU A 100 -8.97 36.91 16.24
CA GLU A 100 -9.28 35.51 16.54
C GLU A 100 -10.48 35.00 15.72
N ASP A 101 -11.55 35.78 15.58
CA ASP A 101 -12.68 35.47 14.69
C ASP A 101 -12.20 35.29 13.25
N CYS A 102 -11.33 36.18 12.76
CA CYS A 102 -10.77 36.09 11.42
C CYS A 102 -9.90 34.83 11.22
N ILE A 103 -9.20 34.37 12.26
CA ILE A 103 -8.43 33.12 12.24
C ILE A 103 -9.39 31.91 12.18
N VAL A 104 -10.40 31.93 13.04
CA VAL A 104 -11.43 30.87 13.13
C VAL A 104 -12.17 30.74 11.80
N ASP A 105 -12.62 31.85 11.21
CA ASP A 105 -13.34 31.86 9.93
C ASP A 105 -12.48 31.34 8.78
N PHE A 106 -11.20 31.73 8.74
CA PHE A 106 -10.27 31.22 7.74
C PHE A 106 -10.13 29.69 7.84
N TRP A 107 -9.85 29.17 9.03
CA TRP A 107 -9.68 27.72 9.20
C TRP A 107 -10.99 26.94 9.05
N LYS A 108 -12.15 27.54 9.37
CA LYS A 108 -13.46 26.98 9.03
C LYS A 108 -13.61 26.84 7.52
N GLN A 109 -13.31 27.89 6.75
CA GLN A 109 -13.37 27.85 5.29
C GLN A 109 -12.41 26.82 4.69
N GLU A 110 -11.18 26.74 5.22
CA GLU A 110 -10.20 25.73 4.81
C GLU A 110 -10.68 24.30 5.12
N MET A 111 -11.30 24.06 6.28
CA MET A 111 -11.89 22.76 6.63
C MET A 111 -13.11 22.42 5.79
N GLU A 112 -13.89 23.41 5.40
CA GLU A 112 -15.07 23.22 4.54
C GLU A 112 -14.71 23.03 3.07
N ASN A 113 -13.50 23.39 2.65
CA ASN A 113 -13.04 23.25 1.28
C ASN A 113 -11.54 22.89 1.23
N PRO A 114 -11.15 21.70 1.71
CA PRO A 114 -9.76 21.28 1.65
C PRO A 114 -9.32 21.08 0.20
N THR A 115 -8.01 21.12 -0.01
CA THR A 115 -7.38 20.67 -1.25
C THR A 115 -7.48 19.16 -1.41
N ILE A 116 -7.35 18.67 -2.65
CA ILE A 116 -7.27 17.25 -2.93
C ILE A 116 -6.04 16.63 -2.23
N TYR A 117 -4.94 17.36 -2.12
CA TYR A 117 -3.75 16.90 -1.39
C TYR A 117 -4.03 16.66 0.11
N GLU A 118 -4.71 17.58 0.78
CA GLU A 118 -5.03 17.42 2.20
C GLU A 118 -5.94 16.22 2.43
N LEU A 119 -6.91 15.99 1.54
CA LEU A 119 -7.75 14.79 1.57
C LEU A 119 -6.96 13.51 1.28
N TYR A 120 -5.94 13.58 0.42
CA TYR A 120 -5.03 12.47 0.17
C TYR A 120 -4.23 12.10 1.42
N ILE A 121 -3.62 13.09 2.09
CA ILE A 121 -2.88 12.88 3.33
C ILE A 121 -3.79 12.32 4.42
N GLU A 122 -4.95 12.92 4.66
CA GLU A 122 -5.93 12.43 5.63
C GLU A 122 -6.34 10.97 5.34
N TRP A 123 -6.57 10.64 4.07
CA TRP A 123 -6.96 9.30 3.67
C TRP A 123 -5.84 8.28 3.90
N VAL A 124 -4.62 8.57 3.46
CA VAL A 124 -3.49 7.64 3.54
C VAL A 124 -2.99 7.48 4.97
N ASP A 125 -2.82 8.57 5.71
CA ASP A 125 -2.36 8.52 7.10
C ASP A 125 -3.42 7.91 8.00
N GLY A 126 -4.70 8.19 7.75
CA GLY A 126 -5.80 7.52 8.44
C GLY A 126 -5.76 6.00 8.23
N LYS A 127 -5.48 5.53 7.01
CA LYS A 127 -5.35 4.10 6.72
C LYS A 127 -4.12 3.47 7.37
N LEU A 128 -3.00 4.18 7.37
CA LEU A 128 -1.77 3.71 8.02
C LEU A 128 -1.97 3.59 9.53
N LYS A 129 -2.57 4.60 10.17
CA LYS A 129 -2.85 4.63 11.61
C LYS A 129 -3.81 3.50 12.05
N ARG A 130 -4.73 3.09 11.18
CA ARG A 130 -5.63 1.95 11.42
C ARG A 130 -5.05 0.61 10.97
N GLU A 131 -3.78 0.58 10.59
CA GLU A 131 -3.06 -0.63 10.14
C GLU A 131 -3.70 -1.33 8.93
N GLU A 132 -4.58 -0.64 8.19
CA GLU A 132 -5.20 -1.16 6.96
C GLU A 132 -4.18 -1.28 5.82
N ILE A 133 -3.10 -0.50 5.89
CA ILE A 133 -2.02 -0.49 4.91
C ILE A 133 -0.67 -0.48 5.61
N THR A 134 0.34 -1.00 4.93
CA THR A 134 1.73 -0.94 5.37
C THR A 134 2.41 0.36 4.92
N ILE A 135 3.53 0.71 5.55
CA ILE A 135 4.39 1.83 5.12
C ILE A 135 4.84 1.70 3.66
N THR A 136 5.17 0.47 3.19
CA THR A 136 5.49 0.21 1.77
C THR A 136 4.33 0.54 0.85
N THR A 137 3.09 0.34 1.31
CA THR A 137 1.89 0.71 0.55
C THR A 137 1.70 2.22 0.54
N LYS A 138 1.93 2.91 1.66
CA LYS A 138 1.97 4.38 1.73
C LYS A 138 3.03 4.95 0.77
N ASN A 139 4.29 4.51 0.83
CA ASN A 139 5.34 5.00 -0.08
C ASN A 139 4.96 4.79 -1.57
N ARG A 140 4.27 3.68 -1.90
CA ARG A 140 3.76 3.45 -3.26
C ARG A 140 2.70 4.49 -3.65
N TYR A 141 1.78 4.80 -2.74
CA TYR A 141 0.78 5.84 -2.97
C TYR A 141 1.45 7.22 -3.11
N ASP A 142 2.39 7.55 -2.24
CA ASP A 142 3.11 8.83 -2.28
C ASP A 142 3.88 8.99 -3.59
N ARG A 143 4.53 7.93 -4.05
CA ARG A 143 5.20 7.93 -5.34
C ARG A 143 4.22 8.14 -6.50
N GLN A 144 3.09 7.42 -6.53
CA GLN A 144 2.08 7.59 -7.57
C GLN A 144 1.48 9.01 -7.54
N TYR A 145 1.28 9.56 -6.34
CA TYR A 145 0.81 10.93 -6.15
C TYR A 145 1.83 11.92 -6.72
N ASN A 146 3.10 11.79 -6.33
CA ASN A 146 4.17 12.66 -6.81
C ASN A 146 4.38 12.55 -8.33
N GLU A 147 4.20 11.36 -8.91
CA GLU A 147 4.36 11.14 -10.34
C GLU A 147 3.25 11.80 -11.19
N SER A 148 2.03 11.99 -10.65
CA SER A 148 0.87 12.33 -11.51
C SER A 148 -0.23 13.20 -10.91
N MET A 149 -0.21 13.47 -9.60
CA MET A 149 -1.29 14.19 -8.90
C MET A 149 -0.86 15.57 -8.37
N ILE A 150 0.43 15.96 -8.44
CA ILE A 150 0.92 17.18 -7.77
C ILE A 150 0.10 18.42 -8.16
N GLU A 151 -0.08 18.68 -9.45
CA GLU A 151 -0.83 19.85 -9.91
C GLU A 151 -2.33 19.73 -9.64
N PHE A 152 -2.92 18.58 -9.94
CA PHE A 152 -4.34 18.32 -9.68
C PHE A 152 -4.69 18.42 -8.19
N GLY A 153 -3.76 17.99 -7.34
CA GLY A 153 -3.79 17.97 -5.90
C GLY A 153 -3.93 19.34 -5.24
N LYS A 154 -3.43 20.40 -5.89
CA LYS A 154 -3.52 21.78 -5.41
C LYS A 154 -4.94 22.35 -5.49
N ASN A 155 -5.81 21.73 -6.28
CA ASN A 155 -7.17 22.21 -6.45
C ASN A 155 -8.01 21.96 -5.20
N ARG A 156 -8.94 22.88 -4.96
CA ARG A 156 -9.91 22.83 -3.88
C ARG A 156 -11.06 21.89 -4.25
N ILE A 157 -11.41 20.98 -3.36
CA ILE A 157 -12.32 19.88 -3.69
C ILE A 157 -13.71 20.33 -4.15
N LYS A 158 -14.25 21.42 -3.60
CA LYS A 158 -15.58 21.94 -3.98
C LYS A 158 -15.61 22.59 -5.37
N ALA A 159 -14.45 22.90 -5.94
CA ALA A 159 -14.34 23.46 -7.29
C ALA A 159 -14.19 22.38 -8.37
N ILE A 160 -14.14 21.10 -7.98
CA ILE A 160 -13.94 19.97 -8.91
C ILE A 160 -15.27 19.32 -9.23
N GLU A 161 -15.63 19.37 -10.51
CA GLU A 161 -16.79 18.67 -11.07
C GLU A 161 -16.39 17.30 -11.65
N GLU A 162 -17.38 16.47 -11.98
CA GLU A 162 -17.16 15.13 -12.55
C GLU A 162 -16.26 15.16 -13.80
N TYR A 163 -16.50 16.13 -14.69
CA TYR A 163 -15.76 16.28 -15.94
C TYR A 163 -14.29 16.66 -15.73
N ASP A 164 -13.98 17.46 -14.70
CA ASP A 164 -12.59 17.83 -14.38
C ASP A 164 -11.75 16.60 -14.01
N ILE A 165 -12.37 15.63 -13.34
CA ILE A 165 -11.73 14.37 -12.94
C ILE A 165 -11.46 13.51 -14.16
N GLU A 166 -12.46 13.36 -15.03
CA GLU A 166 -12.30 12.62 -16.29
C GLU A 166 -11.19 13.22 -17.15
N LYS A 167 -11.24 14.54 -17.36
CA LYS A 167 -10.22 15.28 -18.09
C LYS A 167 -8.83 15.06 -17.50
N PHE A 168 -8.68 15.22 -16.19
CA PHE A 168 -7.43 14.95 -15.49
C PHE A 168 -6.91 13.53 -15.72
N LEU A 169 -7.78 12.51 -15.58
CA LEU A 169 -7.39 11.11 -15.76
C LEU A 169 -6.90 10.83 -17.18
N LEU A 170 -7.58 11.35 -18.19
CA LEU A 170 -7.21 11.19 -19.61
C LEU A 170 -5.89 11.92 -19.92
N GLU A 171 -5.74 13.16 -19.44
CA GLU A 171 -4.50 13.93 -19.57
C GLU A 171 -3.34 13.22 -18.88
N ALA A 172 -3.53 12.68 -17.67
CA ALA A 172 -2.52 11.95 -16.94
C ALA A 172 -2.05 10.69 -17.69
N ILE A 173 -2.98 9.96 -18.33
CA ILE A 173 -2.61 8.79 -19.17
C ILE A 173 -1.68 9.23 -20.30
N HIS A 174 -1.99 10.35 -20.97
CA HIS A 174 -1.24 10.85 -22.10
C HIS A 174 0.14 11.42 -21.69
N VAL A 175 0.15 12.39 -20.77
CA VAL A 175 1.34 13.12 -20.31
C VAL A 175 2.37 12.16 -19.70
N HIS A 176 1.93 11.26 -18.83
CA HIS A 176 2.83 10.32 -18.15
C HIS A 176 3.04 9.01 -18.93
N LYS A 177 2.49 8.90 -20.15
CA LYS A 177 2.55 7.70 -21.01
C LYS A 177 2.22 6.43 -20.21
N MET A 178 1.11 6.46 -19.47
CA MET A 178 0.80 5.43 -18.49
C MET A 178 0.55 4.07 -19.13
N THR A 179 0.97 3.02 -18.42
CA THR A 179 0.49 1.66 -18.70
C THR A 179 -0.88 1.46 -18.02
N ALA A 180 -1.63 0.45 -18.44
CA ALA A 180 -2.89 0.09 -17.77
C ALA A 180 -2.70 -0.17 -16.26
N LYS A 181 -1.54 -0.72 -15.87
CA LYS A 181 -1.20 -0.92 -14.45
C LYS A 181 -0.91 0.40 -13.73
N GLY A 182 -0.20 1.33 -14.38
CA GLY A 182 0.03 2.68 -13.84
C GLY A 182 -1.29 3.41 -13.61
N PHE A 183 -2.19 3.37 -14.59
CA PHE A 183 -3.53 3.93 -14.45
C PHE A 183 -4.34 3.28 -13.32
N SER A 184 -4.28 1.95 -13.17
CA SER A 184 -4.92 1.26 -12.04
C SER A 184 -4.41 1.74 -10.66
N ASN A 185 -3.11 2.09 -10.56
CA ASN A 185 -2.56 2.67 -9.34
C ASN A 185 -3.08 4.10 -9.11
N LEU A 186 -3.11 4.96 -10.15
CA LEU A 186 -3.70 6.29 -10.08
C LEU A 186 -5.19 6.24 -9.69
N ARG A 187 -5.96 5.36 -10.33
CA ARG A 187 -7.38 5.11 -10.04
C ARG A 187 -7.59 4.76 -8.56
N THR A 188 -6.66 4.04 -7.94
CA THR A 188 -6.73 3.70 -6.50
C THR A 188 -6.68 4.96 -5.63
N LEU A 189 -5.84 5.93 -5.98
CA LEU A 189 -5.75 7.20 -5.24
C LEU A 189 -7.03 8.02 -5.41
N ILE A 190 -7.47 8.21 -6.66
CA ILE A 190 -8.68 8.97 -7.00
C ILE A 190 -9.91 8.38 -6.30
N LEU A 191 -10.08 7.05 -6.37
CA LEU A 191 -11.17 6.39 -5.65
C LEU A 191 -11.08 6.60 -4.14
N GLY A 192 -9.88 6.55 -3.56
CA GLY A 192 -9.67 6.77 -2.14
C GLY A 192 -10.07 8.17 -1.69
N ILE A 193 -9.49 9.18 -2.34
CA ILE A 193 -9.67 10.60 -2.06
C ILE A 193 -11.14 11.01 -2.21
N PHE A 194 -11.75 10.73 -3.36
CA PHE A 194 -13.11 11.21 -3.62
C PHE A 194 -14.19 10.41 -2.88
N LYS A 195 -13.93 9.14 -2.50
CA LYS A 195 -14.81 8.43 -1.55
C LYS A 195 -14.77 9.10 -0.18
N LEU A 196 -13.59 9.56 0.28
CA LEU A 196 -13.49 10.32 1.52
C LEU A 196 -14.22 11.67 1.40
N ALA A 197 -14.01 12.41 0.30
CA ALA A 197 -14.69 13.68 0.03
C ALA A 197 -16.22 13.54 0.08
N LYS A 198 -16.77 12.51 -0.56
CA LYS A 198 -18.21 12.21 -0.53
C LYS A 198 -18.70 11.90 0.88
N LYS A 199 -17.97 11.07 1.65
CA LYS A 199 -18.32 10.74 3.05
C LYS A 199 -18.34 12.00 3.93
N LYS A 200 -17.47 12.96 3.67
CA LYS A 200 -17.42 14.27 4.35
C LYS A 200 -18.42 15.29 3.78
N LYS A 201 -19.28 14.89 2.84
CA LYS A 201 -20.28 15.74 2.15
C LYS A 201 -19.66 16.96 1.45
N LEU A 202 -18.40 16.86 1.03
CA LEU A 202 -17.69 17.92 0.30
C LEU A 202 -18.06 17.93 -1.19
N VAL A 203 -18.47 16.77 -1.72
CA VAL A 203 -19.00 16.57 -3.07
C VAL A 203 -20.25 15.68 -3.00
N GLN A 204 -21.15 15.82 -3.96
CA GLN A 204 -22.42 15.05 -4.00
C GLN A 204 -22.32 13.79 -4.90
N TYR A 205 -21.52 13.86 -5.97
CA TYR A 205 -21.40 12.80 -6.95
C TYR A 205 -20.64 11.57 -6.44
N SER A 206 -20.78 10.45 -7.15
CA SER A 206 -20.06 9.21 -6.89
C SER A 206 -18.87 9.08 -7.83
N ILE A 207 -17.64 9.14 -7.31
CA ILE A 207 -16.44 8.91 -8.13
C ILE A 207 -16.45 7.55 -8.85
N LYS A 208 -17.15 6.56 -8.29
CA LYS A 208 -17.30 5.26 -8.95
C LYS A 208 -18.06 5.41 -10.26
N ASN A 209 -19.16 6.17 -10.26
CA ASN A 209 -19.99 6.38 -11.45
C ASN A 209 -19.19 7.15 -12.49
N VAL A 210 -18.52 8.25 -12.09
CA VAL A 210 -17.62 9.01 -12.98
C VAL A 210 -16.64 8.09 -13.70
N ILE A 211 -15.94 7.20 -12.99
CA ILE A 211 -14.96 6.31 -13.62
C ILE A 211 -15.61 5.20 -14.47
N ASP A 212 -16.76 4.69 -14.04
CA ASP A 212 -17.45 3.61 -14.76
C ASP A 212 -18.11 4.14 -16.05
N ASP A 213 -18.49 5.42 -16.09
CA ASP A 213 -19.06 6.12 -17.25
C ASP A 213 -17.98 6.61 -18.25
N MET A 214 -16.70 6.59 -17.87
CA MET A 214 -15.58 6.99 -18.75
C MET A 214 -15.31 5.98 -19.87
N ASP A 215 -15.20 6.47 -21.10
CA ASP A 215 -14.82 5.68 -22.27
C ASP A 215 -13.29 5.49 -22.39
N ILE A 216 -12.75 4.57 -21.61
CA ILE A 216 -11.30 4.30 -21.60
C ILE A 216 -10.93 3.18 -22.58
N SER A 217 -10.54 3.57 -23.79
CA SER A 217 -10.02 2.63 -24.78
C SER A 217 -8.66 2.04 -24.35
N ARG A 218 -8.49 0.73 -24.52
CA ARG A 218 -7.19 0.04 -24.31
C ARG A 218 -6.05 0.63 -25.15
N LYS A 219 -6.36 1.34 -26.25
CA LYS A 219 -5.38 1.99 -27.11
C LYS A 219 -4.75 3.24 -26.48
N LEU A 220 -5.37 3.83 -25.45
CA LEU A 220 -4.84 4.99 -24.74
C LEU A 220 -3.57 4.65 -23.95
N PHE A 221 -3.44 3.39 -23.51
CA PHE A 221 -2.32 2.98 -22.68
C PHE A 221 -1.08 2.64 -23.50
N ARG A 222 0.08 3.05 -22.97
CA ARG A 222 1.37 2.59 -23.48
C ARG A 222 1.46 1.08 -23.33
N LYS A 223 1.63 0.39 -24.46
CA LYS A 223 1.89 -1.05 -24.48
C LYS A 223 3.37 -1.29 -24.19
N VAL A 224 3.63 -2.13 -23.19
CA VAL A 224 4.99 -2.64 -22.93
C VAL A 224 5.00 -4.08 -23.42
N LYS A 225 5.78 -4.33 -24.47
CA LYS A 225 6.05 -5.69 -24.95
C LYS A 225 7.38 -6.11 -24.36
N HIS A 226 7.42 -7.32 -23.82
CA HIS A 226 8.65 -7.95 -23.35
C HIS A 226 8.83 -9.24 -24.13
N GLU A 227 10.07 -9.50 -24.54
CA GLU A 227 10.45 -10.78 -25.10
C GLU A 227 10.59 -11.82 -23.98
N ASP A 228 10.42 -13.10 -24.30
CA ASP A 228 10.49 -14.17 -23.30
C ASP A 228 11.86 -14.18 -22.58
N ASP A 229 12.95 -13.93 -23.32
CA ASP A 229 14.32 -13.88 -22.80
C ASP A 229 14.64 -12.62 -21.97
N GLU A 230 13.71 -11.68 -21.83
CA GLU A 230 13.76 -10.61 -20.82
C GLU A 230 13.01 -10.99 -19.53
N LEU A 231 12.12 -11.98 -19.62
CA LEU A 231 11.19 -12.37 -18.56
C LEU A 231 11.63 -13.60 -17.78
N ILE A 232 12.44 -14.45 -18.39
CA ILE A 232 12.94 -15.72 -17.85
C ILE A 232 14.35 -15.98 -18.36
N PHE A 233 15.10 -16.85 -17.68
CA PHE A 233 16.32 -17.41 -18.23
C PHE A 233 15.96 -18.53 -19.20
N MET A 234 16.47 -18.44 -20.43
CA MET A 234 16.34 -19.51 -21.43
C MET A 234 17.18 -20.72 -21.02
N ASP A 235 16.89 -21.91 -21.55
CA ASP A 235 17.57 -23.15 -21.13
C ASP A 235 19.10 -23.04 -21.24
N GLU A 236 19.61 -22.50 -22.34
CA GLU A 236 21.04 -22.25 -22.54
C GLU A 236 21.63 -21.23 -21.56
N GLU A 237 20.84 -20.24 -21.16
CA GLU A 237 21.28 -19.23 -20.19
C GLU A 237 21.35 -19.82 -18.79
N VAL A 238 20.39 -20.69 -18.42
CA VAL A 238 20.44 -21.45 -17.18
C VAL A 238 21.70 -22.31 -17.15
N GLU A 239 22.00 -23.04 -18.22
CA GLU A 239 23.22 -23.85 -18.33
C GLU A 239 24.49 -23.01 -18.17
N LYS A 240 24.57 -21.85 -18.84
CA LYS A 240 25.70 -20.91 -18.71
C LYS A 240 25.89 -20.45 -17.26
N VAL A 241 24.80 -20.08 -16.58
CA VAL A 241 24.83 -19.62 -15.18
C VAL A 241 25.24 -20.76 -14.24
N LEU A 242 24.69 -21.97 -14.41
CA LEU A 242 25.05 -23.12 -13.59
C LEU A 242 26.51 -23.56 -13.82
N ASN A 243 27.00 -23.50 -15.06
CA ASN A 243 28.40 -23.79 -15.37
C ASN A 243 29.35 -22.72 -14.79
N TYR A 244 28.94 -21.45 -14.79
CA TYR A 244 29.68 -20.40 -14.10
C TYR A 244 29.91 -20.75 -12.62
N PHE A 245 28.88 -21.21 -11.92
CA PHE A 245 28.99 -21.63 -10.52
C PHE A 245 29.90 -22.85 -10.32
N LYS A 246 29.90 -23.82 -11.25
CA LYS A 246 30.80 -24.99 -11.15
C LYS A 246 32.28 -24.66 -11.32
N GLN A 247 32.59 -23.58 -12.03
CA GLN A 247 33.96 -23.20 -12.39
C GLN A 247 34.63 -22.25 -11.40
N HIS A 248 33.90 -21.74 -10.40
CA HIS A 248 34.38 -20.72 -9.48
C HIS A 248 34.14 -21.14 -8.04
N LYS A 249 35.00 -20.65 -7.14
CA LYS A 249 34.74 -20.76 -5.69
C LYS A 249 33.50 -19.95 -5.35
N LEU A 250 32.50 -20.60 -4.78
CA LEU A 250 31.21 -20.00 -4.45
C LEU A 250 31.28 -19.22 -3.15
N ASP A 251 30.71 -18.01 -3.15
CA ASP A 251 30.41 -17.28 -1.92
C ASP A 251 28.94 -17.46 -1.51
N LEU A 252 28.57 -16.92 -0.35
CA LEU A 252 27.19 -17.00 0.17
C LEU A 252 26.14 -16.41 -0.78
N LYS A 253 26.49 -15.38 -1.57
CA LYS A 253 25.56 -14.75 -2.53
C LYS A 253 25.34 -15.68 -3.72
N ASP A 254 26.40 -16.30 -4.22
CA ASP A 254 26.34 -17.27 -5.31
C ASP A 254 25.53 -18.50 -4.91
N LEU A 255 25.76 -19.04 -3.70
CA LEU A 255 24.98 -20.16 -3.16
C LEU A 255 23.49 -19.82 -2.96
N GLY A 256 23.17 -18.60 -2.53
CA GLY A 256 21.78 -18.16 -2.41
C GLY A 256 21.07 -18.04 -3.76
N ILE A 257 21.76 -17.53 -4.78
CA ILE A 257 21.23 -17.51 -6.16
C ILE A 257 21.01 -18.94 -6.67
N LEU A 258 21.97 -19.85 -6.43
CA LEU A 258 21.85 -21.24 -6.83
C LEU A 258 20.67 -21.94 -6.13
N LEU A 259 20.46 -21.68 -4.84
CA LEU A 259 19.32 -22.19 -4.09
C LEU A 259 17.99 -21.72 -4.72
N LEU A 260 17.89 -20.46 -5.17
CA LEU A 260 16.69 -19.96 -5.86
C LEU A 260 16.39 -20.69 -7.17
N PHE A 261 17.40 -21.11 -7.93
CA PHE A 261 17.19 -21.91 -9.15
C PHE A 261 16.54 -23.26 -8.86
N TYR A 262 16.70 -23.80 -7.66
CA TYR A 262 16.19 -25.13 -7.27
C TYR A 262 14.96 -25.11 -6.38
N THR A 263 14.62 -23.95 -5.81
CA THR A 263 13.49 -23.80 -4.86
C THR A 263 12.44 -22.81 -5.32
N GLY A 264 12.82 -21.86 -6.20
CA GLY A 264 11.93 -20.82 -6.68
C GLY A 264 11.39 -19.89 -5.59
N MET A 265 12.00 -19.80 -4.40
CA MET A 265 11.54 -18.91 -3.32
C MET A 265 11.48 -17.45 -3.78
N ARG A 266 10.67 -16.62 -3.11
CA ARG A 266 10.68 -15.18 -3.38
C ARG A 266 12.02 -14.60 -2.88
N PRO A 267 12.59 -13.59 -3.55
CA PRO A 267 13.88 -13.04 -3.15
C PRO A 267 13.95 -12.54 -1.70
N GLY A 268 12.86 -11.94 -1.20
CA GLY A 268 12.78 -11.49 0.20
C GLY A 268 12.72 -12.64 1.21
N GLU A 269 12.15 -13.79 0.83
CA GLU A 269 12.11 -15.01 1.66
C GLU A 269 13.53 -15.58 1.83
N LEU A 270 14.32 -15.62 0.74
CA LEU A 270 15.73 -16.05 0.78
C LEU A 270 16.54 -15.23 1.79
N SER A 271 16.41 -13.91 1.73
CA SER A 271 17.18 -12.98 2.57
C SER A 271 16.75 -13.00 4.04
N ALA A 272 15.52 -13.45 4.34
CA ALA A 272 14.99 -13.55 5.70
C ALA A 272 15.22 -14.92 6.37
N LEU A 273 15.69 -15.91 5.61
CA LEU A 273 15.78 -17.29 6.06
C LEU A 273 16.75 -17.48 7.24
N THR A 274 16.31 -18.18 8.28
CA THR A 274 17.10 -18.57 9.45
C THR A 274 17.38 -20.07 9.47
N TRP A 275 18.37 -20.52 10.24
CA TRP A 275 18.66 -21.96 10.34
C TRP A 275 17.56 -22.77 11.01
N ASP A 276 16.75 -22.15 11.88
CA ASP A 276 15.60 -22.80 12.54
C ASP A 276 14.49 -23.14 11.54
N ASP A 277 14.49 -22.49 10.37
CA ASP A 277 13.53 -22.73 9.29
C ASP A 277 13.89 -23.95 8.44
N VAL A 278 15.12 -24.46 8.55
CA VAL A 278 15.66 -25.50 7.67
C VAL A 278 15.67 -26.85 8.39
N ASN A 279 14.86 -27.79 7.90
CA ASN A 279 14.84 -29.17 8.41
C ASN A 279 15.08 -30.17 7.26
N GLY A 280 16.30 -30.70 7.18
CA GLY A 280 16.70 -31.64 6.13
C GLY A 280 16.58 -31.00 4.74
N ASN A 281 15.64 -31.49 3.94
CA ASN A 281 15.35 -30.96 2.60
C ASN A 281 14.12 -30.05 2.54
N ILE A 282 13.57 -29.67 3.69
CA ILE A 282 12.40 -28.81 3.79
C ILE A 282 12.82 -27.46 4.38
N ILE A 283 12.38 -26.39 3.74
CA ILE A 283 12.56 -25.01 4.20
C ILE A 283 11.18 -24.43 4.53
N LYS A 284 10.97 -24.05 5.78
CA LYS A 284 9.74 -23.40 6.25
C LYS A 284 9.79 -21.91 5.92
N ILE A 285 8.88 -21.45 5.08
CA ILE A 285 8.79 -20.03 4.72
C ILE A 285 7.69 -19.40 5.55
N HIS A 286 8.05 -18.39 6.34
CA HIS A 286 7.10 -17.56 7.09
C HIS A 286 7.56 -16.10 7.19
N SER A 287 8.87 -15.83 7.11
CA SER A 287 9.40 -14.46 7.07
C SER A 287 9.77 -13.97 5.65
N THR A 288 9.74 -12.65 5.45
CA THR A 288 10.26 -11.99 4.23
C THR A 288 10.93 -10.67 4.55
N GLU A 289 12.01 -10.35 3.83
CA GLU A 289 12.55 -9.00 3.79
C GLU A 289 11.56 -8.08 3.07
N ILE A 290 11.34 -6.91 3.66
CA ILE A 290 10.68 -5.78 3.02
C ILE A 290 11.63 -4.58 2.94
N ARG A 291 11.41 -3.74 1.92
CA ARG A 291 12.09 -2.47 1.75
C ARG A 291 11.08 -1.34 1.74
N TYR A 292 11.30 -0.31 2.53
CA TYR A 292 10.50 0.91 2.53
C TYR A 292 11.36 2.13 2.84
N GLU A 293 10.81 3.30 2.57
CA GLU A 293 11.44 4.59 2.87
C GLU A 293 10.80 5.14 4.15
N ASN A 294 11.63 5.44 5.15
CA ASN A 294 11.18 6.04 6.41
C ASN A 294 10.88 7.54 6.25
N GLU A 295 10.44 8.20 7.33
CA GLU A 295 10.14 9.64 7.32
C GLU A 295 11.37 10.51 6.99
N ASN A 296 12.58 10.01 7.27
CA ASN A 296 13.85 10.68 6.96
C ASN A 296 14.37 10.42 5.53
N LYS A 297 13.56 9.78 4.66
CA LYS A 297 13.94 9.39 3.30
C LYS A 297 15.07 8.35 3.19
N GLU A 298 15.26 7.58 4.25
CA GLU A 298 16.25 6.50 4.29
C GLU A 298 15.59 5.16 3.96
N TYR A 299 16.30 4.34 3.19
CA TYR A 299 15.84 2.99 2.89
C TYR A 299 16.09 2.04 4.06
N ILE A 300 15.00 1.55 4.64
CA ILE A 300 15.00 0.54 5.69
C ILE A 300 14.77 -0.85 5.08
N TYR A 301 15.52 -1.83 5.59
CA TYR A 301 15.45 -3.24 5.20
C TYR A 301 15.12 -4.08 6.42
N GLU A 302 13.84 -4.38 6.58
CA GLU A 302 13.29 -5.07 7.75
C GLU A 302 12.86 -6.50 7.38
N VAL A 303 13.00 -7.44 8.31
CA VAL A 303 12.40 -8.78 8.20
C VAL A 303 11.06 -8.76 8.91
N ARG A 304 10.01 -9.22 8.22
CA ARG A 304 8.69 -9.42 8.82
C ARG A 304 8.37 -10.89 8.91
N ASP A 305 7.88 -11.31 10.06
CA ASP A 305 7.56 -12.72 10.39
C ASP A 305 6.18 -13.17 9.91
N PHE A 306 5.49 -12.34 9.12
CA PHE A 306 4.24 -12.69 8.47
C PHE A 306 4.30 -12.32 6.98
N PRO A 307 4.02 -13.26 6.07
CA PRO A 307 3.94 -12.94 4.67
C PRO A 307 2.67 -12.13 4.38
N LYS A 308 2.66 -11.45 3.23
CA LYS A 308 1.55 -10.59 2.81
C LYS A 308 0.18 -11.32 2.72
N THR A 309 0.21 -12.64 2.62
CA THR A 309 -0.97 -13.51 2.46
C THR A 309 -0.69 -14.83 3.18
N GLU A 310 -1.70 -15.47 3.77
CA GLU A 310 -1.57 -16.79 4.44
C GLU A 310 -0.93 -17.85 3.53
N ALA A 311 -1.26 -17.85 2.23
CA ALA A 311 -0.63 -18.73 1.23
C ALA A 311 0.89 -18.54 1.06
N GLY A 312 1.46 -17.49 1.65
CA GLY A 312 2.90 -17.28 1.72
C GLY A 312 3.59 -18.19 2.72
N ILE A 313 2.88 -18.63 3.78
CA ILE A 313 3.37 -19.58 4.78
C ILE A 313 3.32 -20.98 4.17
N ARG A 314 4.49 -21.59 3.94
CA ARG A 314 4.57 -22.88 3.26
C ARG A 314 5.89 -23.59 3.47
N ASP A 315 5.89 -24.88 3.18
CA ASP A 315 7.09 -25.70 3.11
C ASP A 315 7.60 -25.77 1.67
N VAL A 316 8.85 -25.36 1.47
CA VAL A 316 9.55 -25.42 0.20
C VAL A 316 10.50 -26.61 0.22
N ILE A 317 10.50 -27.40 -0.86
CA ILE A 317 11.30 -28.61 -0.95
C ILE A 317 12.56 -28.31 -1.74
N VAL A 318 13.71 -28.57 -1.12
CA VAL A 318 15.00 -28.60 -1.80
C VAL A 318 15.19 -29.99 -2.41
N PRO A 319 15.53 -30.11 -3.70
CA PRO A 319 15.86 -31.40 -4.29
C PRO A 319 17.01 -32.08 -3.54
N GLN A 320 16.89 -33.38 -3.27
CA GLN A 320 17.88 -34.15 -2.50
C GLN A 320 19.30 -34.01 -3.08
N SER A 321 19.43 -34.00 -4.41
CA SER A 321 20.70 -33.81 -5.11
C SER A 321 21.34 -32.44 -4.92
N GLN A 322 20.62 -31.47 -4.35
CA GLN A 322 21.06 -30.08 -4.14
C GLN A 322 21.22 -29.72 -2.65
N LEU A 323 21.08 -30.68 -1.74
CA LEU A 323 21.30 -30.46 -0.31
C LEU A 323 22.72 -30.01 0.05
N TRP A 324 23.69 -30.30 -0.82
CA TRP A 324 25.08 -29.84 -0.66
C TRP A 324 25.17 -28.30 -0.59
N ILE A 325 24.24 -27.57 -1.23
CA ILE A 325 24.21 -26.10 -1.20
C ILE A 325 24.02 -25.61 0.24
N LEU A 326 23.03 -26.17 0.96
CA LEU A 326 22.76 -25.81 2.35
C LEU A 326 23.92 -26.19 3.27
N LYS A 327 24.56 -27.34 3.02
CA LYS A 327 25.77 -27.76 3.76
C LYS A 327 26.92 -26.79 3.56
N GLU A 328 27.17 -26.38 2.32
CA GLU A 328 28.25 -25.42 2.00
C GLU A 328 27.98 -24.04 2.61
N ILE A 329 26.72 -23.58 2.58
CA ILE A 329 26.33 -22.34 3.26
C ILE A 329 26.61 -22.44 4.77
N LYS A 330 26.30 -23.58 5.41
CA LYS A 330 26.58 -23.79 6.83
C LYS A 330 28.08 -23.82 7.12
N THR A 331 28.90 -24.35 6.22
CA THR A 331 30.37 -24.31 6.34
C THR A 331 30.91 -22.88 6.27
N LEU A 332 30.40 -22.06 5.35
CA LEU A 332 30.82 -20.65 5.20
C LEU A 332 30.26 -19.74 6.30
N ASN A 333 29.15 -20.12 6.91
CA ASN A 333 28.45 -19.39 7.95
C ASN A 333 28.00 -20.33 9.10
N PRO A 334 28.95 -20.82 9.92
CA PRO A 334 28.65 -21.83 10.93
C PRO A 334 27.78 -21.29 12.07
N SER A 335 28.06 -20.05 12.50
CA SER A 335 27.48 -19.45 13.71
C SER A 335 26.46 -18.33 13.46
N GLY A 336 26.16 -17.99 12.19
CA GLY A 336 25.18 -16.96 11.88
C GLY A 336 23.76 -17.39 12.22
N LYS A 337 22.92 -16.43 12.61
CA LYS A 337 21.49 -16.67 12.87
C LYS A 337 20.74 -16.87 11.55
N TYR A 338 21.00 -15.99 10.60
CA TYR A 338 20.45 -16.11 9.25
C TYR A 338 21.26 -17.13 8.44
N VAL A 339 20.60 -17.85 7.53
CA VAL A 339 21.27 -18.75 6.59
C VAL A 339 22.29 -17.97 5.75
N PHE A 340 21.89 -16.78 5.31
CA PHE A 340 22.75 -15.86 4.56
C PHE A 340 23.18 -14.68 5.44
N GLU A 341 24.26 -14.88 6.18
CA GLU A 341 24.87 -13.88 7.06
C GLU A 341 26.35 -13.75 6.76
N GLN A 342 26.84 -12.51 6.66
CA GLN A 342 28.25 -12.23 6.42
C GLN A 342 28.70 -11.13 7.41
N HIS A 343 29.77 -11.39 8.15
CA HIS A 343 30.31 -10.46 9.16
C HIS A 343 29.27 -10.03 10.21
N GLY A 344 28.45 -10.96 10.69
CA GLY A 344 27.39 -10.69 11.67
C GLY A 344 26.19 -9.90 11.13
N GLN A 345 26.13 -9.66 9.81
CA GLN A 345 25.03 -8.96 9.17
C GLN A 345 24.34 -9.84 8.13
N ARG A 346 23.01 -9.83 8.17
CA ARG A 346 22.17 -10.49 7.17
C ARG A 346 22.44 -9.94 5.77
N ILE A 347 22.61 -10.83 4.80
CA ILE A 347 22.75 -10.44 3.39
C ILE A 347 21.37 -10.03 2.87
N ARG A 348 21.25 -8.76 2.47
CA ARG A 348 20.00 -8.16 1.96
C ARG A 348 19.68 -8.62 0.54
N THR A 349 18.40 -8.61 0.16
CA THR A 349 17.94 -9.04 -1.17
C THR A 349 18.62 -8.28 -2.31
N CYS A 350 18.86 -6.98 -2.13
CA CYS A 350 19.52 -6.14 -3.14
C CYS A 350 20.92 -6.66 -3.51
N LEU A 351 21.67 -7.22 -2.56
CA LEU A 351 23.02 -7.73 -2.81
C LEU A 351 23.02 -8.99 -3.68
N PHE A 352 22.00 -9.83 -3.52
CA PHE A 352 21.77 -10.96 -4.42
C PHE A 352 21.35 -10.50 -5.82
N ASP A 353 20.48 -9.47 -5.92
CA ASP A 353 20.02 -8.93 -7.22
C ASP A 353 21.19 -8.32 -8.00
N ASP A 354 22.04 -7.55 -7.33
CA ASP A 354 23.25 -6.98 -7.90
C ASP A 354 24.25 -8.06 -8.30
N ARG A 355 24.32 -9.17 -7.56
CA ARG A 355 25.19 -10.31 -7.90
C ARG A 355 24.72 -11.01 -9.17
N ILE A 356 23.44 -11.36 -9.29
CA ILE A 356 22.94 -12.04 -10.49
C ILE A 356 23.05 -11.16 -11.74
N ARG A 357 22.79 -9.85 -11.62
CA ARG A 357 22.99 -8.91 -12.75
C ARG A 357 24.43 -8.90 -13.22
N ARG A 358 25.40 -8.80 -12.30
CA ARG A 358 26.83 -8.88 -12.63
C ARG A 358 27.21 -10.20 -13.30
N ILE A 359 26.64 -11.33 -12.85
CA ILE A 359 26.83 -12.63 -13.50
C ILE A 359 26.27 -12.60 -14.93
N CYS A 360 25.07 -12.05 -15.14
CA CYS A 360 24.48 -11.91 -16.48
C CYS A 360 25.39 -11.10 -17.41
N SER A 361 25.88 -9.94 -16.96
CA SER A 361 26.77 -9.08 -17.75
C SER A 361 28.08 -9.80 -18.09
N LYS A 362 28.68 -10.54 -17.14
CA LYS A 362 29.90 -11.34 -17.38
C LYS A 362 29.68 -12.44 -18.43
N LEU A 363 28.53 -13.11 -18.37
CA LEU A 363 28.16 -14.18 -19.30
C LEU A 363 27.61 -13.67 -20.63
N LYS A 364 27.54 -12.34 -20.82
CA LYS A 364 27.00 -11.68 -22.02
C LYS A 364 25.57 -12.13 -22.36
N ILE A 365 24.74 -12.30 -21.33
CA ILE A 365 23.31 -12.58 -21.47
C ILE A 365 22.49 -11.35 -21.01
N LYS A 366 21.22 -11.25 -21.44
CA LYS A 366 20.34 -10.15 -21.02
C LYS A 366 20.24 -10.12 -19.48
N GLU A 367 20.38 -8.92 -18.91
CA GLU A 367 20.34 -8.74 -17.45
C GLU A 367 18.97 -9.07 -16.87
N LYS A 368 18.97 -9.89 -15.82
CA LYS A 368 17.76 -10.42 -15.20
C LYS A 368 17.87 -10.31 -13.68
N SER A 369 16.77 -9.89 -13.05
CA SER A 369 16.64 -9.82 -11.59
C SER A 369 16.35 -11.19 -10.98
N LEU A 370 16.46 -11.31 -9.66
CA LEU A 370 16.17 -12.57 -8.94
C LEU A 370 14.74 -13.07 -9.18
N ASN A 371 13.78 -12.16 -9.36
CA ASN A 371 12.39 -12.53 -9.67
C ASN A 371 12.28 -13.32 -10.99
N LYS A 372 13.21 -13.13 -11.92
CA LYS A 372 13.26 -13.86 -13.20
C LYS A 372 13.72 -15.30 -12.98
N ILE A 373 14.56 -15.58 -11.99
CA ILE A 373 14.93 -16.94 -11.57
C ILE A 373 13.67 -17.68 -11.13
N ARG A 374 12.86 -17.07 -10.26
CA ARG A 374 11.59 -17.65 -9.81
C ARG A 374 10.59 -17.90 -10.95
N LYS A 375 10.52 -17.02 -11.95
CA LYS A 375 9.74 -17.26 -13.18
C LYS A 375 10.25 -18.44 -13.99
N THR A 376 11.56 -18.54 -14.09
CA THR A 376 12.24 -19.67 -14.75
C THR A 376 11.93 -20.97 -14.03
N TYR A 377 12.01 -20.99 -12.69
CA TYR A 377 11.68 -22.15 -11.87
C TYR A 377 10.23 -22.62 -12.09
N ALA A 378 9.25 -21.73 -11.98
CA ALA A 378 7.84 -22.07 -12.22
C ALA A 378 7.61 -22.63 -13.63
N THR A 379 8.19 -21.98 -14.63
CA THR A 379 8.12 -22.45 -16.01
C THR A 379 8.77 -23.83 -16.18
N THR A 380 9.87 -24.10 -15.46
CA THR A 380 10.53 -25.42 -15.45
C THR A 380 9.62 -26.51 -14.92
N LEU A 381 8.90 -26.26 -13.83
CA LEU A 381 7.97 -27.23 -13.26
C LEU A 381 6.80 -27.50 -14.22
N ILE A 382 6.26 -26.44 -14.84
CA ILE A 382 5.19 -26.57 -15.84
C ILE A 382 5.66 -27.38 -17.06
N ASP A 383 6.84 -27.07 -17.62
CA ASP A 383 7.41 -27.79 -18.75
C ASP A 383 7.64 -29.28 -18.44
N LYS A 384 8.01 -29.59 -17.20
CA LYS A 384 8.20 -30.95 -16.71
C LYS A 384 6.90 -31.65 -16.28
N ARG A 385 5.74 -31.03 -16.51
CA ARG A 385 4.41 -31.58 -16.18
C ARG A 385 4.26 -31.96 -14.70
N VAL A 386 4.88 -31.18 -13.82
CA VAL A 386 4.67 -31.33 -12.37
C VAL A 386 3.23 -30.94 -12.04
N ASP A 387 2.61 -31.66 -11.11
CA ASP A 387 1.22 -31.43 -10.73
C ASP A 387 0.97 -29.97 -10.28
N ASP A 388 -0.14 -29.39 -10.74
CA ASP A 388 -0.49 -27.99 -10.48
C ASP A 388 -0.58 -27.69 -8.97
N SER A 389 -1.08 -28.63 -8.16
CA SER A 389 -1.18 -28.45 -6.70
C SER A 389 0.20 -28.36 -6.05
N LEU A 390 1.18 -29.13 -6.54
CA LEU A 390 2.55 -29.07 -6.04
C LEU A 390 3.24 -27.77 -6.46
N ILE A 391 2.98 -27.28 -7.67
CA ILE A 391 3.49 -25.98 -8.14
C ILE A 391 2.92 -24.85 -7.27
N ILE A 392 1.61 -24.86 -7.01
CA ILE A 392 0.95 -23.91 -6.11
C ILE A 392 1.63 -23.95 -4.74
N ALA A 393 1.84 -25.14 -4.17
CA ALA A 393 2.45 -25.32 -2.86
C ALA A 393 3.90 -24.82 -2.80
N GLN A 394 4.74 -25.13 -3.79
CA GLN A 394 6.13 -24.63 -3.83
C GLN A 394 6.20 -23.10 -4.03
N MET A 395 5.32 -22.55 -4.87
CA MET A 395 5.31 -21.13 -5.17
C MET A 395 4.61 -20.32 -4.06
N GLY A 396 3.65 -20.88 -3.32
CA GLY A 396 2.82 -20.11 -2.40
C GLY A 396 1.96 -19.08 -3.14
N HIS A 397 1.27 -19.54 -4.18
CA HIS A 397 0.21 -18.79 -4.85
C HIS A 397 -1.15 -19.34 -4.39
N THR A 398 -2.22 -18.55 -4.45
CA THR A 398 -3.57 -19.03 -4.12
C THR A 398 -4.23 -19.77 -5.28
N ASP A 399 -3.77 -19.53 -6.51
CA ASP A 399 -4.33 -20.10 -7.74
C ASP A 399 -3.22 -20.34 -8.78
N ILE A 400 -3.27 -21.50 -9.44
CA ILE A 400 -2.39 -21.86 -10.56
C ILE A 400 -2.54 -20.91 -11.74
N THR A 401 -3.71 -20.30 -11.97
CA THR A 401 -3.89 -19.32 -13.05
C THR A 401 -2.91 -18.16 -12.92
N THR A 402 -2.57 -17.75 -11.69
CA THR A 402 -1.55 -16.73 -11.42
C THR A 402 -0.19 -17.20 -11.95
N THR A 403 0.17 -18.46 -11.71
CA THR A 403 1.43 -19.03 -12.20
C THR A 403 1.42 -19.14 -13.73
N LYS A 404 0.38 -19.74 -14.33
CA LYS A 404 0.31 -19.93 -15.78
C LYS A 404 0.26 -18.60 -16.54
N ASN A 405 -0.49 -17.61 -16.06
CA ASN A 405 -0.62 -16.32 -16.76
C ASN A 405 0.61 -15.40 -16.61
N TYR A 406 1.22 -15.35 -15.43
CA TYR A 406 2.28 -14.37 -15.14
C TYR A 406 3.71 -14.95 -15.18
N TYR A 407 3.86 -16.27 -15.01
CA TYR A 407 5.15 -16.93 -14.89
C TYR A 407 5.52 -17.76 -16.11
N TYR A 408 4.56 -18.48 -16.73
CA TYR A 408 4.85 -19.35 -17.88
C TYR A 408 5.29 -18.55 -19.11
N LYS A 409 6.45 -18.94 -19.67
CA LYS A 409 7.06 -18.38 -20.89
C LYS A 409 7.75 -19.51 -21.65
N ASN A 410 7.90 -19.40 -22.97
CA ASN A 410 8.61 -20.45 -23.69
C ASN A 410 10.13 -20.25 -23.53
N ARG A 411 10.82 -21.25 -22.98
CA ARG A 411 12.24 -21.19 -22.62
C ARG A 411 13.19 -21.67 -23.70
N LYS A 412 12.62 -22.15 -24.81
CA LYS A 412 13.35 -22.70 -25.94
C LYS A 412 13.80 -21.58 -26.87
N ASN A 413 14.97 -21.73 -27.46
CA ASN A 413 15.38 -20.85 -28.55
C ASN A 413 14.58 -21.16 -29.84
N MET A 414 14.71 -20.35 -30.89
CA MET A 414 13.97 -20.56 -32.14
C MET A 414 14.29 -21.90 -32.84
N GLN A 415 15.54 -22.36 -32.79
CA GLN A 415 15.96 -23.63 -33.41
C GLN A 415 15.30 -24.83 -32.70
N GLN A 416 15.32 -24.82 -31.37
CA GLN A 416 14.67 -25.82 -30.53
C GLN A 416 13.14 -25.81 -30.73
N LYS A 417 12.53 -24.63 -30.89
CA LYS A 417 11.09 -24.52 -31.21
C LYS A 417 10.79 -25.18 -32.55
N SER A 418 11.57 -24.89 -33.59
CA SER A 418 11.41 -25.52 -34.91
C SER A 418 11.46 -27.03 -34.80
N LEU A 419 12.52 -27.58 -34.19
CA LEU A 419 12.71 -29.02 -34.03
C LEU A 419 11.57 -29.72 -33.27
N ILE A 420 10.97 -29.06 -32.27
CA ILE A 420 9.84 -29.61 -31.52
C ILE A 420 8.58 -29.63 -32.38
N ILE A 421 8.35 -28.58 -33.17
CA ILE A 421 7.20 -28.49 -34.07
C ILE A 421 7.34 -29.51 -35.20
N ASP A 422 8.52 -29.64 -35.81
CA ASP A 422 8.80 -30.61 -36.86
C ASP A 422 8.48 -32.04 -36.36
N LYS A 423 8.99 -32.41 -35.18
CA LYS A 423 8.69 -33.69 -34.50
C LYS A 423 7.24 -33.91 -34.08
N ALA A 424 6.40 -32.86 -34.07
CA ALA A 424 5.00 -33.01 -33.73
C ALA A 424 4.13 -33.35 -34.94
N PHE A 425 4.66 -33.13 -36.15
CA PHE A 425 4.00 -33.41 -37.42
C PHE A 425 4.66 -34.55 -38.22
N ASP A 426 5.89 -34.94 -37.85
CA ASP A 426 6.51 -36.23 -38.18
C ASP A 426 6.00 -37.35 -37.26
#